data_AF-A0A1V2QSC0-F1
#
_entry.id   AF-A0A1V2QSC0-F1
#
_cell.length_a   1.000
_cell.length_b   1.000
_cell.length_c   1.000
_cell.angle_alpha   90.00
_cell.angle_beta   90.00
_cell.angle_gamma   90.00
#
_symmetry.space_group_name_H-M   'P 1'
#
loop_
_entity.id
_entity.type
_entity.pdbx_description
1 polymer ?
#
loop_
_entity_poly.entity_id
_entity_poly.type
_entity_poly.pdbx_seq_one_letter_code
_entity_poly.pdbx_strand_id
1 'polypeptide(L)'
;MNTDLVSRTGLMPDQIIPQSTPADVLEVTVERALVAVRPSNLADPLSTVRRAEESLRDALRRTDVGSDDALVQAVACVEAACEHLRYFELQEARLLLVAARGQLVRSHAGHT
;
A
#
# COMPACT_ATOMS: atom_id res chain seq x y z
N MET A 1 -43.18 1.60 -49.22
CA MET A 1 -43.20 0.95 -47.90
C MET A 1 -41.81 1.17 -47.33
N ASN A 2 -41.68 2.22 -46.52
CA ASN A 2 -40.42 2.70 -45.95
C ASN A 2 -40.17 1.95 -44.63
N THR A 3 -38.94 1.49 -44.40
CA THR A 3 -38.50 0.97 -43.09
C THR A 3 -37.54 1.97 -42.47
N ASP A 4 -38.03 2.61 -41.41
CA ASP A 4 -37.29 3.52 -40.52
C ASP A 4 -36.27 2.78 -39.64
N LEU A 5 -35.19 3.53 -39.34
CA LEU A 5 -34.35 3.59 -38.14
C LEU A 5 -34.20 2.34 -37.24
N VAL A 6 -32.95 2.07 -36.85
CA VAL A 6 -32.43 2.38 -35.49
C VAL A 6 -30.90 2.22 -35.48
N SER A 7 -30.21 3.33 -35.30
CA SER A 7 -28.83 3.40 -34.82
C SER A 7 -28.79 3.02 -33.33
N ARG A 8 -27.93 2.10 -32.94
CA ARG A 8 -27.54 1.90 -31.52
C ARG A 8 -26.05 2.02 -31.38
N THR A 9 -25.63 3.28 -31.21
CA THR A 9 -24.38 3.67 -30.57
C THR A 9 -24.44 3.21 -29.11
N GLY A 10 -23.77 2.11 -28.79
CA GLY A 10 -23.58 1.66 -27.41
C GLY A 10 -22.28 2.24 -26.87
N LEU A 11 -22.37 3.41 -26.22
CA LEU A 11 -21.34 3.91 -25.31
C LEU A 11 -21.14 2.86 -24.21
N MET A 12 -19.99 2.20 -24.18
CA MET A 12 -19.56 1.46 -23.00
C MET A 12 -19.29 2.49 -21.89
N PRO A 13 -19.82 2.30 -20.67
CA PRO A 13 -19.47 3.16 -19.56
C PRO A 13 -17.98 3.00 -19.27
N ASP A 14 -17.29 4.13 -19.30
CA ASP A 14 -15.92 4.32 -18.87
C ASP A 14 -15.79 3.73 -17.45
N GLN A 15 -15.23 2.52 -17.36
CA GLN A 15 -14.86 1.95 -16.07
C GLN A 15 -13.72 2.81 -15.56
N ILE A 16 -14.05 3.78 -14.72
CA ILE A 16 -13.09 4.49 -13.87
C ILE A 16 -12.47 3.41 -12.98
N ILE A 17 -11.41 2.77 -13.46
CA ILE A 17 -10.49 2.03 -12.60
C ILE A 17 -10.00 3.10 -11.62
N PRO A 18 -10.26 2.99 -10.31
CA PRO A 18 -9.67 3.91 -9.35
C PRO A 18 -8.17 3.85 -9.57
N GLN A 19 -7.59 4.95 -10.06
CA GLN A 19 -6.14 5.03 -10.20
C GLN A 19 -5.61 4.99 -8.77
N SER A 20 -5.15 3.82 -8.33
CA SER A 20 -4.60 3.66 -6.98
C SER A 20 -3.50 4.68 -6.81
N THR A 21 -3.66 5.55 -5.82
CA THR A 21 -2.63 6.54 -5.51
C THR A 21 -1.39 5.79 -4.99
N PRO A 22 -0.19 6.37 -5.12
CA PRO A 22 1.00 5.76 -4.51
C PRO A 22 0.85 5.52 -2.99
N ALA A 23 0.08 6.35 -2.28
CA ALA A 23 -0.24 6.15 -0.87
C ALA A 23 -1.11 4.91 -0.64
N ASP A 24 -2.11 4.66 -1.51
CA ASP A 24 -2.93 3.43 -1.46
C ASP A 24 -2.06 2.18 -1.66
N VAL A 25 -1.11 2.25 -2.59
CA VAL A 25 -0.16 1.15 -2.87
C VAL A 25 0.73 0.90 -1.65
N LEU A 26 1.20 1.95 -0.98
CA LEU A 26 1.96 1.83 0.25
C LEU A 26 1.13 1.19 1.36
N GLU A 27 -0.12 1.59 1.54
CA GLU A 27 -1.04 1.01 2.54
C GLU A 27 -1.25 -0.49 2.32
N VAL A 28 -1.63 -0.90 1.11
CA VAL A 28 -1.80 -2.32 0.78
C VAL A 28 -0.50 -3.11 1.02
N THR A 29 0.65 -2.51 0.75
CA THR A 29 1.96 -3.15 0.97
C THR A 29 2.27 -3.30 2.46
N VAL A 30 1.98 -2.29 3.28
CA VAL A 30 2.11 -2.34 4.74
C VAL A 30 1.22 -3.43 5.33
N GLU A 31 -0.03 -3.55 4.88
CA GLU A 31 -0.95 -4.59 5.34
C GLU A 31 -0.46 -6.00 5.00
N ARG A 32 0.02 -6.20 3.77
CA ARG A 32 0.62 -7.47 3.35
C ARG A 32 1.87 -7.81 4.16
N ALA A 33 2.74 -6.83 4.41
CA ALA A 33 3.92 -7.01 5.23
C ALA A 33 3.54 -7.43 6.66
N LEU A 34 2.56 -6.76 7.29
CA LEU A 34 2.06 -7.11 8.63
C LEU A 34 1.54 -8.55 8.75
N VAL A 35 0.97 -9.10 7.67
CA VAL A 35 0.54 -10.51 7.59
C VAL A 35 1.74 -11.44 7.40
N ALA A 36 2.66 -11.08 6.51
CA ALA A 36 3.85 -11.87 6.19
C ALA A 36 4.78 -12.04 7.40
N VAL A 37 4.96 -10.99 8.21
CA VAL A 37 5.87 -11.01 9.36
C VAL A 37 5.21 -11.48 10.66
N ARG A 38 4.05 -12.17 10.58
CA ARG A 38 3.46 -12.81 11.77
C ARG A 38 4.27 -14.04 12.15
N PRO A 39 4.64 -14.23 13.44
CA PRO A 39 5.40 -15.40 13.87
C PRO A 39 4.78 -16.75 13.47
N SER A 40 3.45 -16.83 13.44
CA SER A 40 2.69 -18.05 13.07
C SER A 40 2.74 -18.42 11.58
N ASN A 41 3.16 -17.50 10.71
CA ASN A 41 3.03 -17.63 9.26
C ASN A 41 4.36 -17.96 8.56
N LEU A 42 5.45 -18.09 9.32
CA LEU A 42 6.81 -18.21 8.77
C LEU A 42 7.20 -19.68 8.59
N ALA A 43 6.74 -20.29 7.49
CA ALA A 43 7.25 -21.59 7.05
C ALA A 43 8.71 -21.49 6.55
N ASP A 44 9.03 -20.38 5.87
CA ASP A 44 10.39 -19.93 5.56
C ASP A 44 10.55 -18.46 6.00
N PRO A 45 11.05 -18.23 7.23
CA PRO A 45 11.13 -16.90 7.80
C PRO A 45 11.97 -15.93 6.96
N LEU A 46 13.06 -16.42 6.36
CA LEU A 46 14.06 -15.54 5.78
C LEU A 46 13.67 -15.03 4.40
N SER A 47 13.15 -15.90 3.54
CA SER A 47 12.63 -15.44 2.25
C SER A 47 11.39 -14.57 2.41
N THR A 48 10.53 -14.88 3.38
CA THR A 48 9.30 -14.12 3.64
C THR A 48 9.60 -12.70 4.12
N VAL A 49 10.51 -12.57 5.09
CA VAL A 49 10.92 -11.25 5.62
C VAL A 49 11.61 -10.41 4.56
N ARG A 50 12.52 -11.00 3.77
CA ARG A 50 13.19 -10.29 2.67
C ARG A 50 12.22 -9.81 1.60
N ARG A 51 11.27 -10.67 1.19
CA ARG A 51 10.24 -10.27 0.20
C ARG A 51 9.37 -9.13 0.73
N ALA A 52 9.02 -9.16 2.02
CA ALA A 52 8.27 -8.08 2.65
C ALA A 52 9.07 -6.77 2.64
N GLU A 53 10.35 -6.81 3.05
CA GLU A 53 11.28 -5.66 3.00
C GLU A 53 11.41 -5.10 1.58
N GLU A 54 11.66 -5.94 0.59
CA GLU A 54 11.79 -5.54 -0.83
C GLU A 54 10.51 -4.86 -1.33
N SER A 55 9.35 -5.45 -1.05
CA SER A 55 8.05 -4.89 -1.45
C SER A 55 7.80 -3.52 -0.81
N LEU A 56 8.13 -3.36 0.47
CA LEU A 56 7.99 -2.08 1.17
C LEU A 56 8.92 -1.02 0.57
N ARG A 57 10.18 -1.34 0.30
CA ARG A 57 11.12 -0.42 -0.37
C ARG A 57 10.65 -0.04 -1.77
N ASP A 58 10.07 -0.98 -2.50
CA ASP A 58 9.49 -0.75 -3.81
C ASP A 58 8.29 0.21 -3.78
N ALA A 59 7.45 0.13 -2.74
CA ALA A 59 6.34 1.05 -2.53
C ALA A 59 6.83 2.44 -2.10
N LEU A 60 7.80 2.49 -1.18
CA LEU A 60 8.43 3.73 -0.72
C LEU A 60 9.00 4.55 -1.88
N ARG A 61 9.74 3.92 -2.80
CA ARG A 61 10.30 4.58 -4.00
C ARG A 61 9.25 5.27 -4.89
N ARG A 62 8.00 4.82 -4.83
CA ARG A 62 6.90 5.34 -5.65
C ARG A 62 6.04 6.35 -4.91
N THR A 63 6.18 6.45 -3.59
CA THR A 63 5.34 7.31 -2.75
C THR A 63 5.89 8.73 -2.76
N ASP A 64 5.13 9.67 -3.32
CA ASP A 64 5.37 11.10 -3.16
C ASP A 64 4.57 11.60 -1.95
N VAL A 65 5.27 12.13 -0.95
CA VAL A 65 4.67 12.55 0.32
C VAL A 65 4.04 13.95 0.25
N GLY A 66 4.45 14.78 -0.72
CA GLY A 66 3.97 16.16 -0.83
C GLY A 66 4.05 16.95 0.48
N SER A 67 2.95 17.60 0.86
CA SER A 67 2.79 18.36 2.11
C SER A 67 1.91 17.66 3.15
N ASP A 68 1.66 16.35 3.00
CA ASP A 68 0.85 15.60 3.96
C ASP A 68 1.74 15.08 5.10
N ASP A 69 1.66 15.75 6.25
CA ASP A 69 2.39 15.39 7.46
C ASP A 69 2.11 13.95 7.94
N ALA A 70 0.87 13.45 7.77
CA ALA A 70 0.55 12.08 8.16
C ALA A 70 1.24 11.09 7.22
N LEU A 71 1.24 11.36 5.91
CA LEU A 71 1.94 10.52 4.94
C LEU A 71 3.46 10.55 5.15
N VAL A 72 4.04 11.70 5.50
CA VAL A 72 5.46 11.81 5.90
C VAL A 72 5.77 10.90 7.09
N GLN A 73 4.94 10.93 8.14
CA GLN A 73 5.12 10.06 9.31
C GLN A 73 4.93 8.58 8.98
N ALA A 74 4.01 8.26 8.07
CA ALA A 74 3.84 6.89 7.58
C ALA A 74 5.10 6.38 6.89
N VAL A 75 5.64 7.16 5.95
CA VAL A 75 6.87 6.84 5.21
C VAL A 75 8.04 6.63 6.16
N ALA A 76 8.28 7.54 7.11
CA ALA A 76 9.34 7.42 8.09
C ALA A 76 9.22 6.12 8.93
N CYS A 77 8.00 5.75 9.33
CA CYS A 77 7.75 4.51 10.04
C CYS A 77 8.03 3.27 9.18
N VAL A 78 7.66 3.28 7.89
CA VAL A 78 7.93 2.17 6.97
C VAL A 78 9.42 2.04 6.66
N GLU A 79 10.14 3.14 6.51
CA GLU A 79 11.60 3.14 6.34
C GLU A 79 12.31 2.52 7.54
N ALA A 80 11.94 2.94 8.75
CA ALA A 80 12.48 2.36 9.98
C ALA A 80 12.13 0.86 10.08
N ALA A 81 10.90 0.48 9.75
CA ALA A 81 10.50 -0.93 9.74
C ALA A 81 11.34 -1.76 8.76
N CYS A 82 11.66 -1.23 7.58
CA CYS A 82 12.53 -1.91 6.62
C CYS A 82 13.91 -2.22 7.20
N GLU A 83 14.47 -1.32 8.01
CA GLU A 83 15.76 -1.56 8.68
C GLU A 83 15.66 -2.67 9.72
N HIS A 84 14.61 -2.67 10.55
CA HIS A 84 14.37 -3.75 11.52
C HIS A 84 14.13 -5.11 10.83
N LEU A 85 13.44 -5.15 9.68
CA LEU A 85 13.27 -6.38 8.89
C LEU A 85 14.62 -6.92 8.40
N ARG A 86 15.52 -6.03 7.95
CA ARG A 86 16.86 -6.40 7.51
C ARG A 86 17.67 -7.10 8.60
N TYR A 87 17.45 -6.72 9.86
CA TYR A 87 18.09 -7.31 11.04
C TYR A 87 17.26 -8.38 11.76
N PHE A 88 16.12 -8.81 11.19
CA PHE A 88 15.20 -9.77 11.81
C PHE A 88 14.60 -9.35 13.16
N GLU A 89 14.55 -8.05 13.42
CA GLU A 89 13.92 -7.45 14.60
C GLU A 89 12.40 -7.35 14.36
N LEU A 90 11.74 -8.51 14.29
CA LEU A 90 10.36 -8.63 13.79
C LEU A 90 9.34 -7.93 14.69
N GLN A 91 9.59 -7.83 16.00
CA GLN A 91 8.67 -7.19 16.92
C GLN A 91 8.67 -5.66 16.72
N GLU A 92 9.86 -5.08 16.57
CA GLU A 92 10.11 -3.66 16.30
C GLU A 92 9.55 -3.28 14.93
N ALA A 93 9.87 -4.07 13.90
CA ALA A 93 9.33 -3.89 12.56
C ALA A 93 7.79 -3.88 12.56
N ARG A 94 7.15 -4.81 13.27
CA ARG A 94 5.69 -4.88 13.37
C ARG A 94 5.09 -3.67 14.05
N LEU A 95 5.70 -3.19 15.14
CA LEU A 95 5.23 -2.00 15.86
C LEU A 95 5.23 -0.77 14.93
N LEU A 96 6.31 -0.59 14.17
CA LEU A 96 6.44 0.51 13.22
C LEU A 96 5.47 0.37 12.03
N LEU A 97 5.26 -0.83 11.50
CA LEU A 97 4.26 -1.06 10.45
C LEU A 97 2.82 -0.80 10.92
N VAL A 98 2.50 -1.11 12.18
CA VAL A 98 1.19 -0.75 12.77
C VAL A 98 1.05 0.77 12.90
N ALA A 99 2.10 1.46 13.36
CA ALA A 99 2.12 2.92 13.44
C ALA A 99 1.95 3.57 12.06
N ALA A 100 2.67 3.07 11.05
CA ALA A 100 2.57 3.50 9.66
C ALA A 100 1.15 3.37 9.13
N ARG A 101 0.50 2.22 9.33
CA ARG A 101 -0.90 2.03 8.92
C ARG A 101 -1.84 3.05 9.57
N GLY A 102 -1.65 3.35 10.86
CA GLY A 102 -2.43 4.38 11.56
C GLY A 102 -2.25 5.77 10.98
N GLN A 103 -1.04 6.10 10.50
CA GLN A 103 -0.77 7.35 9.80
C GLN A 103 -1.37 7.39 8.38
N LEU A 104 -1.31 6.28 7.64
CA LEU A 104 -1.92 6.18 6.31
C LEU A 104 -3.44 6.40 6.38
N VAL A 105 -4.13 5.78 7.34
CA VAL A 105 -5.57 6.03 7.55
C VAL A 105 -5.86 7.50 7.85
N ARG A 106 -5.00 8.18 8.62
CA ARG A 106 -5.13 9.62 8.90
C ARG A 106 -4.90 10.48 7.66
N SER A 107 -3.90 10.14 6.85
CA SER A 107 -3.63 10.78 5.57
C SER A 107 -4.88 10.73 4.68
N HIS A 108 -5.50 9.55 4.50
CA HIS A 108 -6.75 9.43 3.72
C HIS A 108 -7.89 10.29 4.28
N ALA A 109 -8.07 10.33 5.60
CA ALA A 109 -9.12 11.13 6.23
C ALA A 109 -8.91 12.65 6.10
N GLY A 110 -7.67 13.12 5.90
CA GLY A 110 -7.37 14.52 5.62
C GLY A 110 -7.67 14.95 4.18
N HIS A 111 -7.86 13.99 3.27
CA HIS A 111 -8.14 14.23 1.85
C HIS A 111 -9.63 14.11 1.48
N THR A 112 -10.49 13.68 2.41
CA THR A 112 -11.96 13.61 2.26
C THR A 112 -12.67 14.85 2.77
#